data_AF-H4F9R5-F1
#
_entry.id   AF-H4F9R5-F1
#
_cell.length_a   1.000
_cell.length_b   1.000
_cell.length_c   1.000
_cell.angle_alpha   90.00
_cell.angle_beta   90.00
_cell.angle_gamma   90.00
#
_symmetry.space_group_name_H-M   'P 1'
#
loop_
_entity.id
_entity.type
_entity.pdbx_description
1 polymer ?
#
loop_
_entity_poly.entity_id
_entity_poly.type
_entity_poly.pdbx_seq_one_letter_code
_entity_poly.pdbx_strand_id
1 'polypeptide(L)'
;TPFFDNKASFQRGVNQVVRRTAIQLADNLGRVRGTSGINSDLQDARGNIQFDESTWYFGTDPFGFKTPTPSYYRAAVQSFRRFNASLENCEAVFDARADNLLQLLDGMASDLGNTSDILRRRSEEFNAGWFDTRADDRFWFSFGQLYAQNALLQAARADFGNVIRERNLGTVWAEMERQLQASLRIQPAIISNGREDGWIMPTHLATMGFYILRVRSNMVEIRAILDR
;
A
#
# COMPACT_ATOMS: atom_id res chain seq x y z
N THR A 1 4.74 22.23 10.94
CA THR A 1 4.79 23.04 9.71
C THR A 1 4.33 22.16 8.55
N PRO A 2 3.88 22.73 7.43
CA PRO A 2 3.44 21.99 6.23
C PRO A 2 4.46 20.99 5.65
N PHE A 3 5.68 20.94 6.20
CA PHE A 3 6.75 20.03 5.79
C PHE A 3 6.92 18.83 6.73
N PHE A 4 6.36 18.88 7.95
CA PHE A 4 6.49 17.80 8.94
C PHE A 4 5.28 16.85 8.93
N ASP A 5 4.08 17.36 8.68
CA ASP A 5 2.86 16.58 8.51
C ASP A 5 2.87 15.76 7.22
N ASN A 6 3.38 16.31 6.11
CA ASN A 6 3.49 15.58 4.84
C ASN A 6 4.30 14.29 4.93
N LYS A 7 5.41 14.32 5.68
CA LYS A 7 6.20 13.10 5.95
C LYS A 7 5.42 12.08 6.77
N ALA A 8 4.66 12.53 7.77
CA ALA A 8 3.82 11.66 8.58
C ALA A 8 2.67 11.07 7.76
N SER A 9 1.98 11.88 6.94
CA SER A 9 0.91 11.43 6.04
C SER A 9 1.43 10.42 5.01
N PHE A 10 2.60 10.66 4.41
CA PHE A 10 3.30 9.68 3.58
C PHE A 10 3.56 8.36 4.31
N GLN A 11 4.16 8.41 5.51
CA GLN A 11 4.49 7.22 6.29
C GLN A 11 3.25 6.42 6.68
N ARG A 12 2.15 7.09 7.04
CA ARG A 12 0.86 6.43 7.33
C ARG A 12 0.27 5.74 6.11
N GLY A 13 0.37 6.37 4.94
CA GLY A 13 -0.04 5.74 3.67
C GLY A 13 0.75 4.46 3.38
N VAL A 14 2.08 4.51 3.54
CA VAL A 14 2.94 3.32 3.42
C VAL A 14 2.53 2.25 4.43
N ASN A 15 2.38 2.64 5.71
CA ASN A 15 2.07 1.72 6.79
C ASN A 15 0.71 1.00 6.58
N GLN A 16 -0.32 1.69 6.08
CA GLN A 16 -1.61 1.06 5.77
C GLN A 16 -1.45 -0.11 4.78
N VAL A 17 -0.68 0.10 3.71
CA VAL A 17 -0.47 -0.93 2.68
C VAL A 17 0.33 -2.09 3.27
N VAL A 18 1.38 -1.82 4.04
CA VAL A 18 2.19 -2.87 4.67
C VAL A 18 1.37 -3.66 5.69
N ARG A 19 0.52 -3.02 6.50
CA ARG A 19 -0.37 -3.71 7.45
C ARG A 19 -1.29 -4.71 6.77
N ARG A 20 -1.97 -4.29 5.70
CA ARG A 20 -2.88 -5.15 4.95
C ARG A 20 -2.13 -6.29 4.26
N THR A 21 -0.97 -5.99 3.72
CA THR A 21 -0.11 -7.00 3.08
C THR A 21 0.42 -8.01 4.10
N ALA A 22 0.77 -7.58 5.31
CA ALA A 22 1.20 -8.46 6.40
C ALA A 22 0.10 -9.46 6.81
N ILE A 23 -1.16 -9.02 6.82
CA ILE A 23 -2.32 -9.89 7.05
C ILE A 23 -2.40 -10.94 5.94
N GLN A 24 -2.36 -10.52 4.67
CA GLN A 24 -2.39 -11.44 3.53
C GLN A 24 -1.21 -12.41 3.52
N LEU A 25 -0.01 -11.93 3.89
CA LEU A 25 1.17 -12.77 4.02
C LEU A 25 0.96 -13.86 5.07
N ALA A 26 0.54 -13.48 6.28
CA ALA A 26 0.39 -14.42 7.37
C ALA A 26 -0.78 -15.41 7.16
N ASP A 27 -1.86 -14.95 6.54
CA ASP A 27 -3.11 -15.71 6.45
C ASP A 27 -3.17 -16.59 5.19
N ASN A 28 -2.57 -16.17 4.09
CA ASN A 28 -2.70 -16.80 2.78
C ASN A 28 -1.37 -17.17 2.12
N LEU A 29 -0.35 -16.29 2.15
CA LEU A 29 0.86 -16.48 1.33
C LEU A 29 1.96 -17.27 2.03
N GLY A 30 2.11 -17.16 3.34
CA GLY A 30 3.18 -17.81 4.11
C GLY A 30 2.85 -19.23 4.57
N ARG A 31 1.82 -19.84 4.00
CA ARG A 31 1.38 -21.19 4.34
C ARG A 31 0.64 -21.84 3.17
N VAL A 32 0.77 -23.16 3.05
CA VAL A 32 -0.07 -23.98 2.18
C VAL A 32 -1.37 -24.29 2.91
N ARG A 33 -2.51 -23.92 2.31
CA ARG A 33 -3.83 -24.16 2.92
C ARG A 33 -4.02 -25.66 3.23
N GLY A 34 -4.32 -25.94 4.50
CA GLY A 34 -4.74 -27.27 4.98
C GLY A 34 -3.60 -28.19 5.44
N THR A 35 -2.33 -27.89 5.16
CA THR A 35 -1.22 -28.81 5.45
C THR A 35 -0.06 -28.18 6.21
N SER A 36 0.19 -26.88 6.08
CA SER A 36 1.26 -26.22 6.83
C SER A 36 0.75 -25.44 8.03
N GLY A 37 1.53 -25.47 9.11
CA GLY A 37 1.30 -24.66 10.29
C GLY A 37 1.40 -23.17 10.01
N ILE A 38 0.94 -22.37 10.96
CA ILE A 38 1.07 -20.91 10.92
C ILE A 38 2.55 -20.54 11.12
N ASN A 39 3.12 -19.71 10.23
CA ASN A 39 4.48 -19.20 10.40
C ASN A 39 4.51 -18.14 11.52
N SER A 40 5.28 -18.39 12.59
CA SER A 40 5.35 -17.51 13.77
C SER A 40 5.92 -16.13 13.46
N ASP A 41 6.95 -16.04 12.60
CA ASP A 41 7.53 -14.75 12.22
C ASP A 41 6.51 -13.87 11.50
N LEU A 42 5.69 -14.43 10.60
CA LEU A 42 4.64 -13.66 9.94
C LEU A 42 3.51 -13.25 10.89
N GLN A 43 3.18 -14.08 11.89
CA GLN A 43 2.23 -13.68 12.94
C GLN A 43 2.76 -12.53 13.78
N ASP A 44 4.01 -12.58 14.20
CA ASP A 44 4.67 -11.53 14.96
C ASP A 44 4.79 -10.26 14.12
N ALA A 45 5.16 -10.38 12.84
CA ALA A 45 5.22 -9.25 11.92
C ALA A 45 3.85 -8.58 11.77
N ARG A 46 2.79 -9.37 11.53
CA ARG A 46 1.40 -8.91 11.42
C ARG A 46 0.92 -8.24 12.71
N GLY A 47 1.25 -8.77 13.88
CA GLY A 47 0.89 -8.17 15.17
C GLY A 47 1.59 -6.82 15.38
N ASN A 48 2.92 -6.81 15.21
CA ASN A 48 3.74 -5.63 15.46
C ASN A 48 3.48 -4.48 14.48
N ILE A 49 3.23 -4.76 13.20
CA ILE A 49 2.97 -3.71 12.21
C ILE A 49 1.60 -3.04 12.40
N GLN A 50 0.65 -3.75 13.01
CA GLN A 50 -0.68 -3.23 13.33
C GLN A 50 -0.69 -2.33 14.57
N PHE A 51 0.43 -2.22 15.29
CA PHE A 51 0.54 -1.37 16.46
C PHE A 51 0.23 0.09 16.13
N ASP A 52 -0.50 0.76 17.03
CA ASP A 52 -0.97 2.12 16.89
C ASP A 52 0.15 3.09 16.50
N GLU A 53 -0.14 4.05 15.62
CA GLU A 53 0.84 4.98 15.05
C GLU A 53 1.23 6.12 16.01
N SER A 54 0.33 6.45 16.94
CA SER A 54 0.42 7.62 17.81
C SER A 54 1.10 7.32 19.15
N THR A 55 1.38 6.05 19.43
CA THR A 55 1.92 5.63 20.71
C THR A 55 3.38 6.06 20.87
N TRP A 56 3.61 6.88 21.89
CA TRP A 56 4.94 7.38 22.28
C TRP A 56 5.38 6.78 23.62
N TYR A 57 6.53 7.24 24.15
CA TYR A 57 7.08 6.75 25.42
C TYR A 57 6.12 6.84 26.61
N PHE A 58 5.09 7.68 26.52
CA PHE A 58 4.10 7.88 27.56
C PHE A 58 2.70 7.99 26.95
N GLY A 59 1.73 7.34 27.59
CA GLY A 59 0.31 7.44 27.22
C GLY A 59 -0.55 7.80 28.42
N THR A 60 -1.70 8.41 28.15
CA THR A 60 -2.70 8.77 29.17
C THR A 60 -3.75 7.70 29.39
N ASP A 61 -3.94 6.80 28.42
CA ASP A 61 -4.89 5.68 28.49
C ASP A 61 -4.34 4.42 27.79
N PRO A 62 -4.10 3.31 28.50
CA PRO A 62 -3.84 3.28 29.95
C PRO A 62 -2.65 4.18 30.30
N PHE A 63 -2.71 4.83 31.47
CA PHE A 63 -1.67 5.75 31.93
C PHE A 63 -0.38 5.00 32.23
N GLY A 64 0.74 5.46 31.67
CA GLY A 64 2.07 4.94 32.00
C GLY A 64 3.07 4.98 30.87
N PHE A 65 4.23 4.38 31.14
CA PHE A 65 5.29 4.23 30.14
C PHE A 65 4.91 3.15 29.12
N LYS A 66 5.08 3.47 27.84
CA LYS A 66 4.80 2.56 26.73
C LYS A 66 6.04 2.40 25.87
N THR A 67 6.20 1.24 25.26
CA THR A 67 7.18 1.05 24.19
C THR A 67 6.73 1.89 22.99
N PRO A 68 7.58 2.76 22.43
CA PRO A 68 7.16 3.66 21.36
C PRO A 68 6.95 2.89 20.05
N THR A 69 6.03 3.37 19.22
CA THR A 69 5.67 2.80 17.91
C THR A 69 6.87 2.38 17.04
N PRO A 70 7.94 3.18 16.90
CA PRO A 70 9.08 2.79 16.07
C PRO A 70 9.75 1.48 16.49
N SER A 71 9.70 1.12 17.78
CA SER A 71 10.27 -0.14 18.26
C SER A 71 9.47 -1.34 17.75
N TYR A 72 8.14 -1.28 17.77
CA TYR A 72 7.27 -2.32 17.22
C TYR A 72 7.46 -2.46 15.71
N TYR A 73 7.53 -1.36 14.97
CA TYR A 73 7.75 -1.43 13.52
C TYR A 73 9.12 -2.01 13.15
N ARG A 74 10.18 -1.71 13.93
CA ARG A 74 11.49 -2.36 13.76
C ARG A 74 11.44 -3.85 14.05
N ALA A 75 10.71 -4.26 15.09
CA ALA A 75 10.49 -5.68 15.39
C ALA A 75 9.75 -6.40 14.25
N ALA A 76 8.72 -5.77 13.67
CA ALA A 76 8.03 -6.31 12.49
C ALA A 76 8.99 -6.50 11.29
N VAL A 77 9.85 -5.51 11.01
CA VAL A 77 10.86 -5.61 9.95
C VAL A 77 11.83 -6.76 10.21
N GLN A 78 12.26 -6.98 11.46
CA GLN A 78 13.10 -8.12 11.81
C GLN A 78 12.38 -9.45 11.56
N SER A 79 11.11 -9.56 11.92
CA SER A 79 10.32 -10.77 11.65
C SER A 79 10.17 -11.05 10.15
N PHE A 80 9.90 -10.03 9.32
CA PHE A 80 9.89 -10.23 7.85
C PHE A 80 11.24 -10.70 7.31
N ARG A 81 12.35 -10.17 7.83
CA ARG A 81 13.70 -10.61 7.43
C ARG A 81 13.98 -12.06 7.82
N ARG A 82 13.54 -12.49 9.01
CA ARG A 82 13.66 -13.89 9.43
C ARG A 82 12.84 -14.81 8.54
N PHE A 83 11.61 -14.42 8.20
CA PHE A 83 10.80 -15.17 7.23
C PHE A 83 11.52 -15.35 5.89
N ASN A 84 12.11 -14.28 5.33
CA ASN A 84 12.90 -14.38 4.10
C ASN A 84 14.10 -15.33 4.24
N ALA A 85 14.84 -15.27 5.35
CA ALA A 85 15.94 -16.20 5.62
C ALA A 85 15.45 -17.66 5.70
N SER A 86 14.29 -17.90 6.32
CA SER A 86 13.69 -19.24 6.34
C SER A 86 13.23 -19.71 4.96
N LEU A 87 12.77 -18.81 4.07
CA LEU A 87 12.47 -19.16 2.68
C LEU A 87 13.75 -19.57 1.92
N GLU A 88 14.85 -18.82 2.09
CA GLU A 88 16.15 -19.12 1.47
C GLU A 88 16.69 -20.49 1.93
N ASN A 89 16.49 -20.82 3.21
CA ASN A 89 16.89 -22.10 3.80
C ASN A 89 15.89 -23.25 3.58
N CYS A 90 14.80 -23.02 2.84
CA CYS A 90 13.72 -24.00 2.60
C CYS A 90 13.02 -24.48 3.90
N GLU A 91 13.03 -23.68 4.96
CA GLU A 91 12.36 -23.94 6.25
C GLU A 91 10.94 -23.37 6.31
N ALA A 92 10.63 -22.42 5.43
CA ALA A 92 9.31 -21.83 5.25
C ALA A 92 8.81 -22.04 3.81
N VAL A 93 7.51 -21.87 3.61
CA VAL A 93 6.88 -21.98 2.28
C VAL A 93 6.19 -20.67 1.93
N PHE A 94 6.31 -20.27 0.67
CA PHE A 94 5.51 -19.21 0.07
C PHE A 94 4.58 -19.81 -1.00
N ASP A 95 3.27 -19.65 -0.80
CA ASP A 95 2.22 -20.24 -1.62
C ASP A 95 1.86 -19.35 -2.82
N ALA A 96 2.72 -19.40 -3.86
CA ALA A 96 2.63 -18.59 -5.08
C ALA A 96 1.56 -19.06 -6.09
N ARG A 97 0.33 -19.34 -5.64
CA ARG A 97 -0.78 -19.78 -6.50
C ARG A 97 -1.59 -18.62 -7.09
N ALA A 98 -2.29 -18.89 -8.20
CA ALA A 98 -3.10 -17.90 -8.90
C ALA A 98 -4.25 -17.33 -8.04
N ASP A 99 -4.90 -18.16 -7.21
CA ASP A 99 -5.97 -17.75 -6.28
C ASP A 99 -5.46 -16.83 -5.16
N ASN A 100 -4.21 -17.05 -4.73
CA ASN A 100 -3.55 -16.21 -3.75
C ASN A 100 -3.10 -14.87 -4.35
N LEU A 101 -2.58 -14.88 -5.59
CA LEU A 101 -2.28 -13.65 -6.32
C LEU A 101 -3.55 -12.81 -6.52
N LEU A 102 -4.64 -13.46 -6.91
CA LEU A 102 -5.95 -12.82 -7.09
C LEU A 102 -6.39 -12.10 -5.80
N GLN A 103 -6.36 -12.78 -4.65
CA GLN A 103 -6.72 -12.20 -3.35
C GLN A 103 -5.83 -11.00 -2.97
N LEU A 104 -4.51 -11.09 -3.24
CA LEU A 104 -3.58 -10.00 -2.99
C LEU A 104 -3.93 -8.76 -3.84
N LEU A 105 -4.14 -8.96 -5.15
CA LEU A 105 -4.50 -7.89 -6.08
C LEU A 105 -5.87 -7.28 -5.77
N ASP A 106 -6.85 -8.09 -5.39
CA ASP A 106 -8.18 -7.61 -4.98
C ASP A 106 -8.10 -6.70 -3.75
N GLY A 107 -7.29 -7.08 -2.75
CA GLY A 107 -7.03 -6.24 -1.59
C GLY A 107 -6.41 -4.89 -1.96
N MET A 108 -5.38 -4.91 -2.81
CA MET A 108 -4.70 -3.69 -3.30
C MET A 108 -5.65 -2.81 -4.13
N ALA A 109 -6.42 -3.40 -5.04
CA ALA A 109 -7.38 -2.68 -5.89
C ALA A 109 -8.52 -2.06 -5.08
N SER A 110 -8.97 -2.74 -4.02
CA SER A 110 -9.96 -2.21 -3.07
C SER A 110 -9.41 -0.99 -2.32
N ASP A 111 -8.17 -1.05 -1.85
CA ASP A 111 -7.51 0.09 -1.19
C ASP A 111 -7.38 1.29 -2.11
N LEU A 112 -6.93 1.08 -3.35
CA LEU A 112 -6.87 2.13 -4.36
C LEU A 112 -8.25 2.73 -4.67
N GLY A 113 -9.29 1.90 -4.72
CA GLY A 113 -10.67 2.37 -4.90
C GLY A 113 -11.12 3.31 -3.78
N ASN A 114 -10.87 2.94 -2.53
CA ASN A 114 -11.19 3.76 -1.36
C ASN A 114 -10.40 5.08 -1.36
N THR A 115 -9.11 5.03 -1.68
CA THR A 115 -8.26 6.23 -1.76
C THR A 115 -8.70 7.17 -2.87
N SER A 116 -9.04 6.64 -4.05
CA SER A 116 -9.58 7.44 -5.15
C SER A 116 -10.86 8.17 -4.76
N ASP A 117 -11.79 7.51 -4.07
CA ASP A 117 -13.02 8.15 -3.60
C ASP A 117 -12.77 9.28 -2.58
N ILE A 118 -11.82 9.08 -1.67
CA ILE A 118 -11.42 10.11 -0.69
C ILE A 118 -10.84 11.34 -1.39
N LEU A 119 -9.97 11.14 -2.39
CA LEU A 119 -9.38 12.24 -3.16
C LEU A 119 -10.43 12.97 -3.98
N ARG A 120 -11.31 12.22 -4.65
CA ARG A 120 -12.42 12.76 -5.45
C ARG A 120 -13.35 13.63 -4.59
N ARG A 121 -13.86 13.11 -3.47
CA ARG A 121 -14.72 13.89 -2.56
C ARG A 121 -14.03 15.16 -2.07
N ARG A 122 -12.74 15.10 -1.72
CA ARG A 122 -12.01 16.31 -1.28
C ARG A 122 -11.85 17.34 -2.41
N SER A 123 -11.63 16.88 -3.64
CA SER A 123 -11.51 17.72 -4.85
C SER A 123 -12.84 18.39 -5.22
N GLU A 124 -13.95 17.65 -5.14
CA GLU A 124 -15.29 18.13 -5.51
C GLU A 124 -15.92 19.05 -4.44
N GLU A 125 -15.77 18.70 -3.16
CA GLU A 125 -16.46 19.38 -2.06
C GLU A 125 -15.69 20.59 -1.50
N PHE A 126 -14.39 20.72 -1.83
CA PHE A 126 -13.53 21.77 -1.28
C PHE A 126 -12.59 22.34 -2.34
N ASN A 127 -12.45 23.66 -2.38
CA ASN A 127 -11.66 24.38 -3.38
C ASN A 127 -10.76 25.46 -2.74
N ALA A 128 -10.19 25.18 -1.56
CA ALA A 128 -9.37 26.12 -0.80
C ALA A 128 -7.99 26.41 -1.44
N GLY A 129 -7.72 25.88 -2.64
CA GLY A 129 -6.58 26.24 -3.45
C GLY A 129 -5.26 25.70 -2.91
N TRP A 130 -4.23 26.55 -2.89
CA TRP A 130 -2.89 26.17 -2.41
C TRP A 130 -2.76 26.05 -0.89
N PHE A 131 -3.78 26.46 -0.12
CA PHE A 131 -3.75 26.44 1.35
C PHE A 131 -4.69 25.40 1.95
N ASP A 132 -5.08 24.40 1.15
CA ASP A 132 -5.86 23.26 1.63
C ASP A 132 -4.94 22.22 2.30
N THR A 133 -4.67 22.40 3.60
CA THR A 133 -3.82 21.48 4.38
C THR A 133 -4.36 20.04 4.43
N ARG A 134 -5.68 19.86 4.32
CA ARG A 134 -6.27 18.51 4.27
C ARG A 134 -6.06 17.88 2.90
N ALA A 135 -6.16 18.65 1.82
CA ALA A 135 -5.85 18.14 0.49
C ALA A 135 -4.38 17.74 0.37
N ASP A 136 -3.48 18.53 0.97
CA ASP A 136 -2.07 18.21 1.10
C ASP A 136 -1.84 16.87 1.82
N ASP A 137 -2.41 16.72 3.03
CA ASP A 137 -2.35 15.46 3.79
C ASP A 137 -2.87 14.25 3.01
N ARG A 138 -4.02 14.39 2.34
CA ARG A 138 -4.64 13.30 1.56
C ARG A 138 -3.81 12.95 0.34
N PHE A 139 -3.21 13.94 -0.31
CA PHE A 139 -2.30 13.70 -1.43
C PHE A 139 -1.10 12.88 -0.98
N TRP A 140 -0.38 13.30 0.07
CA TRP A 140 0.82 12.61 0.53
C TRP A 140 0.52 11.22 1.12
N PHE A 141 -0.63 11.06 1.77
CA PHE A 141 -1.12 9.75 2.18
C PHE A 141 -1.31 8.82 0.98
N SER A 142 -1.99 9.29 -0.06
CA SER A 142 -2.23 8.51 -1.29
C SER A 142 -0.92 8.22 -2.04
N PHE A 143 -0.01 9.18 -2.07
CA PHE A 143 1.34 9.01 -2.60
C PHE A 143 2.11 7.90 -1.85
N GLY A 144 2.02 7.88 -0.52
CA GLY A 144 2.61 6.84 0.32
C GLY A 144 2.05 5.44 0.03
N GLN A 145 0.74 5.33 -0.19
CA GLN A 145 0.12 4.06 -0.59
C GLN A 145 0.62 3.58 -1.95
N LEU A 146 0.66 4.46 -2.95
CA LEU A 146 1.20 4.13 -4.29
C LEU A 146 2.67 3.73 -4.21
N TYR A 147 3.46 4.41 -3.38
CA TYR A 147 4.88 4.09 -3.18
C TYR A 147 5.06 2.67 -2.63
N ALA A 148 4.30 2.31 -1.60
CA ALA A 148 4.36 0.97 -1.02
C ALA A 148 3.84 -0.10 -1.99
N GLN A 149 2.74 0.16 -2.69
CA GLN A 149 2.20 -0.75 -3.70
C GLN A 149 3.19 -0.97 -4.86
N ASN A 150 3.97 0.05 -5.24
CA ASN A 150 5.03 -0.12 -6.25
C ASN A 150 6.02 -1.22 -5.87
N ALA A 151 6.55 -1.13 -4.66
CA ALA A 151 7.55 -2.06 -4.16
C ALA A 151 6.96 -3.47 -4.03
N LEU A 152 5.73 -3.56 -3.52
CA LEU A 152 5.05 -4.85 -3.35
C LEU A 152 4.65 -5.49 -4.67
N LEU A 153 4.23 -4.73 -5.67
CA LEU A 153 3.92 -5.27 -7.00
C LEU A 153 5.19 -5.71 -7.73
N GLN A 154 6.30 -4.97 -7.59
CA GLN A 154 7.58 -5.43 -8.15
C GLN A 154 8.04 -6.74 -7.50
N ALA A 155 7.90 -6.87 -6.17
CA ALA A 155 8.19 -8.12 -5.46
C ALA A 155 7.24 -9.25 -5.89
N ALA A 156 5.92 -8.99 -5.92
CA ALA A 156 4.92 -9.95 -6.36
C ALA A 156 5.15 -10.41 -7.81
N ARG A 157 5.68 -9.55 -8.68
CA ARG A 157 6.05 -9.94 -10.05
C ARG A 157 7.10 -11.06 -10.05
N ALA A 158 8.07 -10.99 -9.15
CA ALA A 158 9.10 -12.01 -9.00
C ALA A 158 8.52 -13.27 -8.34
N ASP A 159 7.84 -13.11 -7.21
CA ASP A 159 7.31 -14.23 -6.42
C ASP A 159 6.26 -15.06 -7.17
N PHE A 160 5.42 -14.40 -7.99
CA PHE A 160 4.39 -15.04 -8.82
C PHE A 160 4.80 -15.20 -10.29
N GLY A 161 6.10 -15.18 -10.60
CA GLY A 161 6.60 -15.20 -11.97
C GLY A 161 6.13 -16.40 -12.82
N ASN A 162 5.83 -17.54 -12.20
CA ASN A 162 5.23 -18.69 -12.87
C ASN A 162 3.79 -18.40 -13.30
N VAL A 163 2.94 -17.97 -12.37
CA VAL A 163 1.53 -17.61 -12.62
C VAL A 163 1.43 -16.52 -13.70
N ILE A 164 2.27 -15.49 -13.62
CA ILE A 164 2.29 -14.38 -14.59
C ILE A 164 2.60 -14.88 -16.00
N ARG A 165 3.54 -15.81 -16.16
CA ARG A 165 3.89 -16.39 -17.47
C ARG A 165 2.79 -17.31 -17.98
N GLU A 166 2.31 -18.21 -17.14
CA GLU A 166 1.27 -19.19 -17.50
C GLU A 166 -0.05 -18.54 -17.89
N ARG A 167 -0.43 -17.44 -17.22
CA ARG A 167 -1.65 -16.68 -17.51
C ARG A 167 -1.44 -15.51 -18.47
N ASN A 168 -0.26 -15.42 -19.09
CA ASN A 168 0.09 -14.40 -20.08
C ASN A 168 -0.16 -12.95 -19.59
N LEU A 169 0.14 -12.68 -18.32
CA LEU A 169 -0.12 -11.38 -17.67
C LEU A 169 1.00 -10.36 -17.90
N GLY A 170 2.09 -10.75 -18.58
CA GLY A 170 3.32 -9.94 -18.66
C GLY A 170 3.12 -8.52 -19.19
N THR A 171 2.30 -8.35 -20.24
CA THR A 171 2.03 -7.05 -20.86
C THR A 171 1.17 -6.16 -19.96
N VAL A 172 0.05 -6.66 -19.45
CA VAL A 172 -0.84 -5.88 -18.57
C VAL A 172 -0.16 -5.52 -17.24
N TRP A 173 0.69 -6.41 -16.72
CA TRP A 173 1.47 -6.14 -15.51
C TRP A 173 2.51 -5.05 -15.74
N ALA A 174 3.24 -5.10 -16.86
CA ALA A 174 4.22 -4.05 -17.20
C ALA A 174 3.56 -2.68 -17.39
N GLU A 175 2.36 -2.64 -17.98
CA GLU A 175 1.60 -1.41 -18.11
C GLU A 175 1.16 -0.86 -16.73
N MET A 176 0.66 -1.72 -15.84
CA MET A 176 0.34 -1.35 -14.46
C MET A 176 1.54 -0.73 -13.73
N GLU A 177 2.71 -1.39 -13.81
CA GLU A 177 3.95 -0.90 -13.21
C GLU A 177 4.35 0.47 -13.79
N ARG A 178 4.22 0.65 -15.11
CA ARG A 178 4.52 1.93 -15.78
C ARG A 178 3.59 3.05 -15.31
N GLN A 179 2.29 2.78 -15.16
CA GLN A 179 1.32 3.76 -14.64
C GLN A 179 1.64 4.18 -13.22
N LEU A 180 1.99 3.21 -12.39
CA LEU A 180 2.28 3.44 -10.99
C LEU A 180 3.64 4.14 -10.79
N GLN A 181 4.65 3.84 -11.61
CA GLN A 181 5.88 4.63 -11.65
C GLN A 181 5.64 6.05 -12.13
N ALA A 182 4.74 6.27 -13.10
CA ALA A 182 4.39 7.60 -13.57
C ALA A 182 3.69 8.43 -12.48
N SER A 183 2.83 7.83 -11.67
CA SER A 183 2.17 8.53 -10.55
C SER A 183 3.17 8.99 -9.49
N LEU A 184 4.24 8.21 -9.24
CA LEU A 184 5.28 8.57 -8.27
C LEU A 184 6.17 9.73 -8.73
N ARG A 185 6.12 10.13 -10.01
CA ARG A 185 6.82 11.32 -10.52
C ARG A 185 6.06 12.61 -10.22
N ILE A 186 4.83 12.53 -9.75
CA ILE A 186 4.01 13.69 -9.39
C ILE A 186 4.43 14.15 -7.99
N GLN A 187 5.46 14.99 -7.94
CA GLN A 187 6.05 15.53 -6.72
C GLN A 187 6.01 17.06 -6.72
N PRO A 188 4.82 17.67 -6.66
CA PRO A 188 4.68 19.12 -6.60
C PRO A 188 5.28 19.67 -5.29
N ALA A 189 5.87 20.87 -5.35
CA ALA A 189 6.38 21.55 -4.17
C ALA A 189 5.26 22.07 -3.25
N ILE A 190 4.09 22.40 -3.83
CA ILE A 190 2.88 22.85 -3.13
C ILE A 190 1.68 22.14 -3.74
N ILE A 191 0.84 21.55 -2.89
CA ILE A 191 -0.41 20.92 -3.32
C ILE A 191 -1.45 21.99 -3.63
N SER A 192 -1.94 21.97 -4.87
CA SER A 192 -3.06 22.78 -5.29
C SER A 192 -4.34 21.95 -5.30
N ASN A 193 -5.38 22.46 -4.63
CA ASN A 193 -6.74 21.94 -4.66
C ASN A 193 -7.71 23.03 -5.12
N GLY A 194 -7.65 23.38 -6.40
CA GLY A 194 -8.64 24.26 -7.03
C GLY A 194 -9.67 23.49 -7.84
N ARG A 195 -10.49 24.21 -8.61
CA ARG A 195 -11.49 23.59 -9.48
C ARG A 195 -10.83 22.72 -10.53
N GLU A 196 -11.49 21.63 -10.91
CA GLU A 196 -11.02 20.71 -11.95
C GLU A 196 -10.88 21.38 -13.33
N ASP A 197 -11.73 22.37 -13.61
CA ASP A 197 -11.70 23.22 -14.81
C ASP A 197 -10.91 24.52 -14.61
N GLY A 198 -10.17 24.65 -13.51
CA GLY A 198 -9.47 25.88 -13.14
C GLY A 198 -8.28 26.18 -14.05
N TRP A 199 -8.28 27.35 -14.69
CA TRP A 199 -7.18 27.77 -15.57
C TRP A 199 -5.86 28.04 -14.82
N ILE A 200 -5.93 28.67 -13.65
CA ILE A 200 -4.76 29.13 -12.88
C ILE A 200 -4.42 28.19 -11.71
N MET A 201 -5.39 27.39 -11.27
CA MET A 201 -5.28 26.59 -10.05
C MET A 201 -5.93 25.22 -10.24
N PRO A 202 -5.30 24.31 -11.02
CA PRO A 202 -5.80 22.96 -11.21
C PRO A 202 -5.58 22.11 -9.95
N THR A 203 -6.37 21.04 -9.82
CA THR A 203 -6.29 20.12 -8.66
C THR A 203 -5.30 18.98 -8.89
N HIS A 204 -4.33 18.87 -7.99
CA HIS A 204 -3.41 17.73 -7.93
C HIS A 204 -4.13 16.47 -7.45
N LEU A 205 -5.22 16.61 -6.70
CA LEU A 205 -6.02 15.49 -6.21
C LEU A 205 -6.72 14.77 -7.36
N ALA A 206 -7.26 15.51 -8.34
CA ALA A 206 -7.84 14.90 -9.54
C ALA A 206 -6.77 14.19 -10.38
N THR A 207 -5.59 14.81 -10.53
CA THR A 207 -4.46 14.17 -11.24
C THR A 207 -4.05 12.87 -10.56
N MET A 208 -3.87 12.89 -9.24
CA MET A 208 -3.53 11.69 -8.46
C MET A 208 -4.64 10.62 -8.54
N GLY A 209 -5.91 11.04 -8.43
CA GLY A 209 -7.08 10.16 -8.56
C GLY A 209 -7.14 9.47 -9.92
N PHE A 210 -6.83 10.19 -11.00
CA PHE A 210 -6.75 9.61 -12.34
C PHE A 210 -5.72 8.49 -12.44
N TYR A 211 -4.50 8.68 -11.92
CA TYR A 211 -3.49 7.62 -11.92
C TYR A 211 -3.89 6.41 -11.07
N ILE A 212 -4.47 6.64 -9.89
CA ILE A 212 -4.99 5.57 -9.02
C ILE A 212 -6.03 4.73 -9.76
N LEU A 213 -6.96 5.38 -10.49
CA LEU A 213 -7.97 4.68 -11.28
C LEU A 213 -7.36 3.85 -12.42
N ARG A 214 -6.32 4.35 -13.09
CA ARG A 214 -5.62 3.60 -14.14
C ARG A 214 -4.96 2.34 -13.59
N VAL A 215 -4.18 2.47 -12.51
CA VAL A 215 -3.56 1.31 -11.85
C VAL A 215 -4.62 0.30 -11.43
N ARG A 216 -5.69 0.78 -10.78
CA ARG A 216 -6.80 -0.08 -10.35
C ARG A 216 -7.46 -0.79 -11.54
N SER A 217 -7.64 -0.10 -12.68
CA SER A 217 -8.17 -0.71 -13.90
C SER A 217 -7.29 -1.84 -14.39
N ASN A 218 -5.96 -1.68 -14.39
CA ASN A 218 -5.04 -2.75 -14.76
C ASN A 218 -5.12 -3.93 -13.78
N MET A 219 -5.26 -3.68 -12.46
CA MET A 219 -5.46 -4.75 -11.47
C MET A 219 -6.74 -5.54 -11.72
N VAL A 220 -7.85 -4.85 -12.03
CA VAL A 220 -9.14 -5.48 -12.35
C VAL A 220 -9.03 -6.32 -13.63
N GLU A 221 -8.31 -5.83 -14.64
CA GLU A 221 -8.04 -6.59 -15.87
C GLU A 221 -7.21 -7.85 -15.60
N ILE A 222 -6.14 -7.75 -14.81
CA ILE A 222 -5.33 -8.91 -14.39
C ILE A 222 -6.21 -9.93 -13.68
N ARG A 223 -7.03 -9.48 -12.74
CA ARG A 223 -8.00 -10.34 -12.05
C ARG A 223 -8.94 -11.03 -13.04
N ALA A 224 -9.52 -10.31 -13.99
CA ALA A 224 -10.43 -10.89 -14.97
C ALA A 224 -9.76 -11.97 -15.84
N ILE A 225 -8.44 -11.91 -16.02
CA ILE A 225 -7.66 -12.96 -16.70
C ILE A 225 -7.37 -14.14 -15.75
N LEU A 226 -7.10 -13.88 -14.47
CA LEU A 226 -6.90 -14.92 -13.45
C LEU A 226 -8.17 -15.72 -13.12
N ASP A 227 -9.35 -15.12 -13.27
CA ASP A 227 -10.65 -15.77 -13.04
C ASP A 227 -11.09 -16.67 -14.22
N ARG A 228 -10.48 -16.51 -15.39
CA ARG A 228 -10.70 -17.37 -16.58
C ARG A 228 -9.81 -18.61 -16.52
#